data_AF-A0A821EEK5-F1
#
_entry.id   AF-A0A821EEK5-F1
#
_cell.length_a   1.000
_cell.length_b   1.000
_cell.length_c   1.000
_cell.angle_alpha   90.00
_cell.angle_beta   90.00
_cell.angle_gamma   90.00
#
_symmetry.space_group_name_H-M   'P 1'
#
loop_
_entity.id
_entity.type
_entity.pdbx_description
1 polymer ?
#
loop_
_entity_poly.entity_id
_entity_poly.type
_entity_poly.pdbx_seq_one_letter_code
_entity_poly.pdbx_strand_id
1 'polypeptide(L)'
;MNLRIMNIVSQSSLDFNMFATENNQLYAIAVYPHLISLDIVCAHYHYVEEFLNEKKAYIPCLTELRVSYNDLTIVTKNFTREETRHNCVNIKRLILITQFAHTKDFYL
;
A
#
# COMPACT_ATOMS: atom_id res chain seq x y z
N MET A 1 -1.63 -3.78 16.70
CA MET A 1 -1.49 -3.48 15.26
C MET A 1 -0.05 -3.02 15.04
N ASN A 2 0.76 -3.81 14.31
CA ASN A 2 2.17 -3.50 14.08
C ASN A 2 2.38 -3.25 12.58
N LEU A 3 2.55 -1.98 12.20
CA LEU A 3 3.03 -1.58 10.87
C LEU A 3 4.56 -1.71 10.90
N ARG A 4 5.15 -2.47 9.97
CA ARG A 4 6.61 -2.61 9.89
C ARG A 4 7.10 -2.05 8.56
N ILE A 5 7.66 -0.85 8.61
CA ILE A 5 8.31 -0.19 7.48
C ILE A 5 9.80 -0.51 7.58
N MET A 6 10.31 -1.35 6.68
CA MET A 6 11.76 -1.59 6.59
C MET A 6 12.34 -0.72 5.49
N ASN A 7 13.19 0.21 5.91
CA ASN A 7 13.96 1.02 5.01
C ASN A 7 15.44 0.61 5.15
N ILE A 8 16.02 0.08 4.07
CA ILE A 8 17.42 -0.40 4.07
C ILE A 8 18.40 0.81 4.07
N VAL A 9 17.91 2.03 3.81
CA VAL A 9 18.72 3.24 3.71
C VAL A 9 18.09 4.35 4.58
N SER A 10 18.84 4.94 5.51
CA SER A 10 18.35 6.04 6.36
C SER A 10 17.73 7.17 5.53
N GLN A 11 16.45 7.50 5.77
CA GLN A 11 15.77 8.63 5.13
C GLN A 11 15.99 9.91 5.95
N SER A 12 16.64 10.89 5.36
CA SER A 12 16.56 12.29 5.78
C SER A 12 15.34 12.91 5.11
N SER A 13 14.34 13.31 5.91
CA SER A 13 13.06 13.95 5.56
C SER A 13 12.04 13.14 4.72
N LEU A 14 10.81 13.09 5.23
CA LEU A 14 9.60 12.80 4.45
C LEU A 14 9.25 14.07 3.68
N ASP A 15 9.54 14.10 2.39
CA ASP A 15 9.22 15.24 1.55
C ASP A 15 7.75 15.14 1.09
N PHE A 16 6.94 16.13 1.50
CA PHE A 16 5.57 16.28 1.01
C PHE A 16 5.59 17.12 -0.26
N ASN A 17 5.25 16.50 -1.40
CA ASN A 17 5.04 17.24 -2.63
C ASN A 17 3.55 17.60 -2.75
N MET A 18 3.25 18.90 -2.79
CA MET A 18 1.90 19.39 -3.06
C MET A 18 1.63 19.33 -4.56
N PHE A 19 0.65 18.53 -4.96
CA PHE A 19 0.18 18.52 -6.36
C PHE A 19 -1.21 19.14 -6.42
N ALA A 20 -1.40 20.09 -7.34
CA ALA A 20 -2.69 20.68 -7.62
C ALA A 20 -3.49 19.75 -8.54
N THR A 21 -4.72 19.41 -8.14
CA THR A 21 -5.68 18.70 -8.99
C THR A 21 -6.59 19.68 -9.72
N GLU A 22 -7.31 19.22 -10.76
CA GLU A 22 -8.25 20.01 -11.57
C GLU A 22 -9.32 20.77 -10.76
N ASN A 23 -9.55 20.39 -9.49
CA ASN A 23 -10.52 20.99 -8.58
C ASN A 23 -9.91 21.97 -7.55
N ASN A 24 -8.68 22.48 -7.76
CA ASN A 24 -8.00 23.43 -6.85
C ASN A 24 -7.81 22.95 -5.39
N GLN A 25 -7.98 21.65 -5.11
CA GLN A 25 -7.62 21.08 -3.82
C GLN A 25 -6.15 20.63 -3.86
N LEU A 26 -5.33 21.28 -3.05
CA LEU A 26 -3.95 20.89 -2.79
C LEU A 26 -3.96 19.68 -1.87
N TYR A 27 -3.62 18.51 -2.40
CA TYR A 27 -3.34 17.34 -1.57
C TYR A 27 -1.82 17.15 -1.51
N ALA A 28 -1.30 16.99 -0.29
CA ALA A 28 0.07 16.57 -0.09
C ALA A 28 0.16 15.07 -0.41
N ILE A 29 0.96 14.70 -1.41
CA ILE A 29 1.29 13.30 -1.68
C ILE A 29 2.48 12.93 -0.81
N ALA A 30 2.36 11.84 -0.06
CA ALA A 30 3.46 11.30 0.72
C ALA A 30 4.46 10.59 -0.20
N VAL A 31 5.73 11.00 -0.20
CA VAL A 31 6.75 10.42 -1.08
C VAL A 31 7.65 9.48 -0.29
N TYR A 32 7.78 8.24 -0.78
CA TYR A 32 8.62 7.20 -0.19
C TYR A 32 9.64 6.71 -1.22
N PRO A 33 10.67 7.52 -1.53
CA PRO A 33 11.54 7.28 -2.68
C PRO A 33 12.45 6.06 -2.53
N HIS A 34 12.65 5.58 -1.29
CA HIS A 34 13.54 4.46 -0.98
C HIS A 34 12.83 3.27 -0.34
N LEU A 35 11.49 3.28 -0.29
CA LEU A 35 10.74 2.17 0.30
C LEU A 35 10.73 0.98 -0.66
N ILE A 36 11.44 -0.07 -0.29
CA ILE A 36 11.64 -1.27 -1.13
C ILE A 36 10.66 -2.39 -0.76
N SER A 37 10.31 -2.49 0.53
CA SER A 37 9.45 -3.55 1.08
C SER A 37 8.39 -2.96 2.02
N LEU A 38 7.15 -3.39 1.84
CA LEU A 38 6.00 -2.96 2.64
C LEU A 38 5.24 -4.17 3.20
N ASP A 39 5.16 -4.28 4.54
CA ASP A 39 4.34 -5.28 5.24
C ASP A 39 3.14 -4.61 5.94
N ILE A 40 1.95 -4.88 5.42
CA ILE A 40 0.66 -4.30 5.85
C ILE A 40 -0.42 -5.37 6.05
N VAL A 41 -0.03 -6.62 6.31
CA VAL A 41 -0.95 -7.77 6.46
C VAL A 41 -2.03 -7.57 7.51
N CYS A 42 -1.69 -6.92 8.63
CA CYS A 42 -2.60 -6.73 9.77
C CYS A 42 -3.16 -5.30 9.84
N ALA A 43 -2.99 -4.52 8.77
CA ALA A 43 -3.51 -3.17 8.70
C ALA A 43 -4.93 -3.16 8.12
N HIS A 44 -5.74 -2.18 8.49
CA HIS A 44 -7.03 -1.95 7.85
C HIS A 44 -6.82 -1.59 6.37
N TYR A 45 -7.74 -1.98 5.48
CA TYR A 45 -7.63 -1.72 4.04
C TYR A 45 -7.44 -0.23 3.68
N HIS A 46 -7.84 0.69 4.56
CA HIS A 46 -7.56 2.13 4.40
C HIS A 46 -6.07 2.45 4.32
N TYR A 47 -5.21 1.73 5.06
CA TYR A 47 -3.76 1.90 4.95
C TYR A 47 -3.22 1.32 3.65
N VAL A 48 -3.78 0.19 3.19
CA VAL A 48 -3.46 -0.36 1.86
C VAL A 48 -3.80 0.67 0.78
N GLU A 49 -4.95 1.34 0.90
CA GLU A 49 -5.35 2.45 0.02
C GLU A 49 -4.39 3.65 0.11
N GLU A 50 -3.96 4.04 1.31
CA GLU A 50 -3.03 5.17 1.49
C GLU A 50 -1.68 4.94 0.80
N PHE A 51 -1.13 3.73 0.85
CA PHE A 51 0.15 3.41 0.22
C PHE A 51 0.02 3.08 -1.27
N LEU A 52 -1.01 2.36 -1.68
CA LEU A 52 -1.10 1.89 -3.08
C LEU A 52 -1.72 2.93 -4.01
N ASN A 53 -2.54 3.87 -3.53
CA ASN A 53 -3.12 4.91 -4.37
C ASN A 53 -2.10 6.02 -4.67
N GLU A 54 -1.79 6.21 -5.95
CA GLU A 54 -0.82 7.20 -6.43
C GLU A 54 -1.21 8.66 -6.16
N LYS A 55 -2.51 8.91 -5.91
CA LYS A 55 -3.01 10.23 -5.49
C LYS A 55 -2.74 10.52 -4.01
N LYS A 56 -2.29 9.52 -3.24
CA LYS A 56 -2.03 9.61 -1.79
C LYS A 56 -0.55 9.39 -1.46
N ALA A 57 0.08 8.43 -2.11
CA ALA A 57 1.50 8.14 -1.93
C ALA A 57 2.20 7.88 -3.26
N TYR A 58 3.48 8.22 -3.33
CA TYR A 58 4.36 7.86 -4.45
C TYR A 58 5.48 6.97 -3.95
N ILE A 59 5.51 5.71 -4.41
CA ILE A 59 6.42 4.66 -3.93
C ILE A 59 7.15 4.00 -5.10
N PRO A 60 8.07 4.71 -5.77
CA PRO A 60 8.65 4.26 -7.04
C PRO A 60 9.50 2.98 -6.90
N CYS A 61 10.04 2.72 -5.71
CA CYS A 61 10.98 1.61 -5.47
C CYS A 61 10.33 0.39 -4.81
N LEU A 62 9.00 0.32 -4.70
CA LEU A 62 8.33 -0.81 -4.06
C LEU A 62 8.52 -2.09 -4.88
N THR A 63 9.27 -3.05 -4.34
CA THR A 63 9.54 -4.34 -4.99
C THR A 63 8.94 -5.53 -4.26
N GLU A 64 8.67 -5.38 -2.96
CA GLU A 64 8.06 -6.41 -2.14
C GLU A 64 6.83 -5.86 -1.40
N LEU A 65 5.71 -6.54 -1.54
CA LEU A 65 4.47 -6.22 -0.83
C LEU A 65 3.95 -7.46 -0.11
N ARG A 66 3.73 -7.34 1.21
CA ARG A 66 3.04 -8.33 2.03
C ARG A 66 1.71 -7.75 2.50
N VAL A 67 0.60 -8.36 2.10
CA VAL A 67 -0.74 -7.79 2.31
C VAL A 67 -1.80 -8.89 2.36
N SER A 68 -2.94 -8.59 2.99
CA SER A 68 -4.16 -9.41 2.89
C SER A 68 -4.68 -9.45 1.46
N TYR A 69 -5.01 -10.64 0.94
CA TYR A 69 -5.56 -10.77 -0.41
C TYR A 69 -6.88 -10.01 -0.58
N ASN A 70 -7.73 -10.04 0.44
CA ASN A 70 -9.03 -9.38 0.40
C ASN A 70 -8.87 -7.85 0.34
N ASP A 71 -7.97 -7.29 1.14
CA ASP A 71 -7.75 -5.85 1.15
C ASP A 71 -7.11 -5.37 -0.16
N LEU A 72 -6.18 -6.16 -0.71
CA LEU A 72 -5.55 -5.87 -1.99
C LEU A 72 -6.57 -5.88 -3.14
N THR A 73 -7.46 -6.88 -3.19
CA THR A 73 -8.50 -6.95 -4.24
C THR A 73 -9.52 -5.82 -4.13
N ILE A 74 -9.88 -5.41 -2.91
CA ILE A 74 -10.75 -4.24 -2.68
C ILE A 74 -10.08 -2.96 -3.20
N VAL A 75 -8.86 -2.65 -2.73
CA VAL A 75 -8.16 -1.40 -3.07
C VAL A 75 -7.86 -1.28 -4.55
N THR A 76 -7.44 -2.39 -5.18
CA THR A 76 -7.08 -2.42 -6.61
C THR A 76 -8.29 -2.64 -7.53
N LYS A 77 -9.51 -2.75 -6.99
CA LYS A 77 -10.72 -3.12 -7.73
C LYS A 77 -10.48 -4.35 -8.62
N ASN A 78 -10.08 -5.46 -8.00
CA ASN A 78 -9.64 -6.67 -8.69
C ASN A 78 -8.53 -6.39 -9.72
N PHE A 79 -7.51 -5.62 -9.33
CA PHE A 79 -6.35 -5.29 -10.18
C PHE A 79 -6.68 -4.49 -11.45
N THR A 80 -7.83 -3.80 -11.49
CA THR A 80 -8.25 -2.96 -12.64
C THR A 80 -8.15 -1.46 -12.38
N ARG A 81 -7.78 -1.05 -11.15
CA ARG A 81 -7.76 0.36 -10.77
C ARG A 81 -6.46 1.05 -11.19
N GLU A 82 -6.57 1.96 -12.15
CA GLU A 82 -5.44 2.74 -12.68
C GLU A 82 -4.68 3.52 -11.60
N GLU A 83 -5.36 4.09 -10.59
CA GLU A 83 -4.67 4.85 -9.54
C GLU A 83 -3.74 4.01 -8.66
N THR A 84 -3.77 2.69 -8.77
CA THR A 84 -2.83 1.83 -8.03
C THR A 84 -1.65 1.38 -8.88
N ARG A 85 -1.70 1.64 -10.19
CA ARG A 85 -0.80 1.02 -11.17
C ARG A 85 0.64 1.45 -10.99
N HIS A 86 0.93 2.74 -10.81
CA HIS A 86 2.31 3.22 -10.69
C HIS A 86 3.01 2.67 -9.44
N ASN A 87 2.32 2.61 -8.30
CA ASN A 87 2.91 2.07 -7.08
C ASN A 87 3.02 0.53 -7.11
N CYS A 88 2.21 -0.15 -7.91
CA CYS A 88 2.24 -1.61 -8.01
C CYS A 88 3.15 -2.16 -9.12
N VAL A 89 3.49 -1.36 -10.15
CA VAL A 89 4.16 -1.85 -11.37
C VAL A 89 5.54 -2.48 -11.12
N ASN A 90 6.23 -2.06 -10.07
CA ASN A 90 7.58 -2.53 -9.73
C ASN A 90 7.58 -3.70 -8.73
N ILE A 91 6.42 -4.16 -8.27
CA ILE A 91 6.31 -5.27 -7.32
C ILE A 91 6.77 -6.56 -8.00
N LYS A 92 7.87 -7.13 -7.51
CA LYS A 92 8.45 -8.40 -7.97
C LYS A 92 8.07 -9.56 -7.06
N ARG A 93 7.83 -9.27 -5.78
CA ARG A 93 7.47 -10.25 -4.77
C ARG A 93 6.19 -9.83 -4.06
N LEU A 94 5.09 -10.52 -4.37
CA LEU A 94 3.81 -10.33 -3.71
C LEU A 94 3.55 -11.50 -2.76
N ILE A 95 3.42 -11.21 -1.47
CA ILE A 95 3.14 -12.20 -0.43
C ILE A 95 1.72 -11.96 0.06
N LEU A 96 0.83 -12.87 -0.28
CA LEU A 96 -0.58 -12.79 0.05
C LEU A 96 -0.88 -13.60 1.30
N ILE A 97 -1.52 -12.96 2.27
CA ILE A 97 -2.09 -13.64 3.42
C ILE A 97 -3.57 -13.80 3.20
N THR A 98 -4.03 -15.04 3.23
CA THR A 98 -5.44 -15.40 3.25
C THR A 98 -5.79 -15.87 4.65
N GLN A 99 -6.87 -15.33 5.20
CA GLN A 99 -7.46 -15.84 6.42
C GLN A 99 -8.78 -16.48 6.05
N PHE A 100 -8.86 -17.80 6.21
CA PHE A 100 -10.10 -18.54 6.13
C PHE A 100 -10.44 -19.00 7.54
N ALA A 101 -11.63 -18.65 8.02
CA ALA A 101 -12.21 -19.31 9.17
C ALA A 101 -13.11 -20.42 8.66
N HIS A 102 -12.91 -21.64 9.12
CA HIS A 102 -13.87 -22.71 8.85
C HIS A 102 -15.03 -22.57 9.82
N THR A 103 -16.25 -22.91 9.39
CA THR A 103 -17.43 -22.84 10.25
C THR A 103 -17.25 -23.63 11.55
N LYS A 104 -16.49 -24.73 11.50
CA LYS A 104 -16.13 -25.55 12.68
C LYS A 104 -15.31 -24.80 13.74
N ASP A 105 -14.59 -23.74 13.37
CA ASP A 105 -13.73 -22.97 14.28
C ASP A 105 -14.56 -22.02 15.18
N PHE A 106 -15.84 -21.81 14.86
CA PHE A 106 -16.76 -20.97 15.63
C PHE A 106 -17.51 -21.73 16.74
N TYR A 107 -17.37 -23.06 16.80
CA TYR A 107 -18.10 -23.92 17.76
C TYR A 107 -17.19 -24.58 18.79
N LEU A 108 -15.99 -24.02 19.03
CA LEU A 108 -15.08 -24.43 20.12
C LEU A 108 -15.57 -23.92 21.48
#